data_AF-Q9HK44-F1
#
_entry.id   AF-Q9HK44-F1
#
_cell.length_a   1.000
_cell.length_b   1.000
_cell.length_c   1.000
_cell.angle_alpha   90.00
_cell.angle_beta   90.00
_cell.angle_gamma   90.00
#
_symmetry.space_group_name_H-M   'P 1'
#
loop_
_entity.id
_entity.type
_entity.pdbx_description
1 polymer ?
#
loop_
_entity_poly.entity_id
_entity_poly.type
_entity_poly.pdbx_seq_one_letter_code
_entity_poly.pdbx_strand_id
1 'polypeptide(L)'
;MNSRIMFIGGVPGVGKTSISGYIARNTDIDIVLSSDYLREFLRPFAPQESHLETSVYDAWKFYGDMSDDNIIRGYLDQARPIMGGINRVIARALANGEDLIIESLYFVPDMMDEMVLKNAFLAYVYIDDPDLHRSRLEDRINYTHRNSPGSRLAAHLKEYRTIMDYSMDMARGRGIGLYSTDDYALARQRLLDDFRKFVDRR
;
A
#
# COMPACT_ATOMS: atom_id res chain seq x y z
N MET A 1 11.26 -17.68 -17.50
CA MET A 1 10.06 -17.62 -16.65
C MET A 1 9.70 -16.16 -16.51
N ASN A 2 8.41 -15.82 -16.59
CA ASN A 2 7.96 -14.45 -16.36
C ASN A 2 8.04 -14.14 -14.86
N SER A 3 8.57 -12.97 -14.50
CA SER A 3 8.62 -12.51 -13.11
C SER A 3 7.22 -12.50 -12.48
N ARG A 4 7.13 -13.01 -11.26
CA ARG A 4 5.94 -12.98 -10.42
C ARG A 4 5.97 -11.71 -9.60
N ILE A 5 5.31 -10.67 -10.12
CA ILE A 5 5.24 -9.36 -9.47
C ILE A 5 3.87 -9.18 -8.83
N MET A 6 3.84 -8.85 -7.55
CA MET A 6 2.64 -8.42 -6.84
C MET A 6 2.84 -7.02 -6.28
N PHE A 7 1.83 -6.17 -6.42
CA PHE A 7 1.77 -4.88 -5.75
C PHE A 7 0.47 -4.75 -4.96
N ILE A 8 0.61 -4.72 -3.63
CA ILE A 8 -0.50 -4.63 -2.68
C ILE A 8 -0.59 -3.22 -2.11
N GLY A 9 -1.71 -2.55 -2.33
CA GLY A 9 -2.07 -1.28 -1.69
C GLY A 9 -2.90 -1.48 -0.42
N GLY A 10 -2.77 -0.56 0.54
CA GLY A 10 -3.67 -0.51 1.70
C GLY A 10 -3.19 0.49 2.75
N VAL A 11 -4.12 1.16 3.44
CA VAL A 11 -3.77 2.05 4.55
C VAL A 11 -3.27 1.27 5.77
N PRO A 12 -2.64 1.90 6.77
CA PRO A 12 -2.17 1.21 7.96
C PRO A 12 -3.32 0.50 8.69
N GLY A 13 -3.02 -0.62 9.35
CA GLY A 13 -3.99 -1.40 10.12
C GLY A 13 -4.82 -2.42 9.33
N VAL A 14 -4.79 -2.40 7.99
CA VAL A 14 -5.60 -3.31 7.15
C VAL A 14 -4.98 -4.71 6.93
N GLY A 15 -3.85 -5.00 7.58
CA GLY A 15 -3.21 -6.33 7.46
C GLY A 15 -2.30 -6.53 6.24
N LYS A 16 -2.04 -5.50 5.43
CA LYS A 16 -1.18 -5.55 4.22
C LYS A 16 0.14 -6.31 4.42
N THR A 17 0.96 -5.92 5.40
CA THR A 17 2.29 -6.50 5.64
C THR A 17 2.19 -7.99 6.04
N SER A 18 1.16 -8.34 6.82
CA SER A 18 0.92 -9.73 7.23
C SER A 18 0.48 -10.60 6.04
N ILE A 19 -0.35 -10.07 5.14
CA ILE A 19 -0.78 -10.74 3.91
C ILE A 19 0.41 -10.91 2.95
N SER A 20 1.23 -9.88 2.76
CA SER A 20 2.44 -9.98 1.92
C SER A 20 3.37 -11.08 2.41
N GLY A 21 3.63 -11.16 3.72
CA GLY A 21 4.43 -12.23 4.30
C GLY A 21 3.80 -13.61 4.18
N TYR A 22 2.47 -13.71 4.25
CA TYR A 22 1.75 -14.96 4.00
C TYR A 22 1.93 -15.43 2.56
N ILE A 23 1.77 -14.53 1.59
CA ILE A 23 1.89 -14.85 0.16
C ILE A 23 3.32 -15.23 -0.18
N ALA A 24 4.30 -14.42 0.25
CA ALA A 24 5.73 -14.70 0.07
C ALA A 24 6.10 -16.14 0.44
N ARG A 25 5.64 -16.60 1.62
CA ARG A 25 5.86 -17.98 2.11
C ARG A 25 5.13 -19.06 1.31
N ASN A 26 3.98 -18.75 0.72
CA ASN A 26 3.16 -19.72 -0.02
C ASN A 26 3.46 -19.74 -1.53
N THR A 27 4.31 -18.83 -1.99
CA THR A 27 4.72 -18.73 -3.39
C THR A 27 6.24 -18.74 -3.55
N ASP A 28 7.02 -18.95 -2.49
CA ASP A 28 8.49 -18.91 -2.54
C ASP A 28 9.01 -17.64 -3.23
N ILE A 29 8.50 -16.47 -2.82
CA ILE A 29 9.01 -15.17 -3.27
C ILE A 29 9.82 -14.56 -2.12
N ASP A 30 11.13 -14.44 -2.32
CA ASP A 30 12.06 -14.02 -1.26
C ASP A 30 12.11 -12.49 -1.07
N ILE A 31 11.74 -11.73 -2.10
CA ILE A 31 11.85 -10.27 -2.08
C ILE A 31 10.49 -9.65 -1.76
N VAL A 32 10.38 -9.10 -0.55
CA VAL A 32 9.21 -8.33 -0.09
C VAL A 32 9.67 -6.94 0.32
N LEU A 33 9.16 -5.91 -0.35
CA LEU A 33 9.50 -4.51 -0.08
C LEU A 33 8.30 -3.73 0.45
N SER A 34 8.54 -2.87 1.42
CA SER A 34 7.55 -1.92 1.93
C SER A 34 7.84 -0.51 1.44
N SER A 35 6.81 0.20 0.96
CA SER A 35 6.95 1.62 0.56
C SER A 35 7.40 2.52 1.70
N ASP A 36 7.17 2.11 2.96
CA ASP A 36 7.62 2.87 4.12
C ASP A 36 9.14 3.04 4.09
N TYR A 37 9.90 1.98 3.76
CA TYR A 37 11.36 2.06 3.61
C TYR A 37 11.78 2.85 2.37
N LEU A 38 11.02 2.80 1.28
CA LEU A 38 11.30 3.62 0.11
C LEU A 38 11.10 5.11 0.43
N ARG A 39 10.09 5.46 1.23
CA ARG A 39 9.90 6.83 1.73
C ARG A 39 11.08 7.25 2.60
N GLU A 40 11.52 6.42 3.54
CA GLU A 40 12.71 6.71 4.36
C GLU A 40 13.97 6.88 3.51
N PHE A 41 14.12 6.07 2.46
CA PHE A 41 15.23 6.17 1.52
C PHE A 41 15.23 7.49 0.73
N LEU A 42 14.05 8.01 0.38
CA LEU A 42 13.89 9.24 -0.39
C LEU A 42 14.04 10.51 0.46
N ARG A 43 13.71 10.47 1.77
CA ARG A 43 13.71 11.63 2.66
C ARG A 43 14.98 12.51 2.58
N PRO A 44 16.20 11.96 2.65
CA PRO A 44 17.43 12.77 2.60
C PRO A 44 17.65 13.53 1.28
N PHE A 45 16.98 13.10 0.20
CA PHE A 45 17.10 13.69 -1.14
C PHE A 45 15.91 14.58 -1.50
N ALA A 46 14.87 14.57 -0.68
CA ALA A 46 13.69 15.36 -0.91
C ALA A 46 13.98 16.84 -0.57
N PRO A 47 13.40 17.81 -1.29
CA PRO A 47 13.49 19.22 -0.91
C PRO A 47 13.08 19.41 0.57
N GLN A 48 13.64 20.41 1.26
CA GLN A 48 13.26 20.66 2.68
C GLN A 48 11.75 20.92 2.85
N GLU A 49 11.11 21.48 1.83
CA GLU A 49 9.64 21.68 1.79
C GLU A 49 8.87 20.44 1.33
N SER A 50 9.52 19.28 1.21
CA SER A 50 8.83 18.08 0.77
C SER A 50 7.89 17.58 1.85
N HIS A 51 6.69 17.20 1.42
CA HIS A 51 5.73 16.54 2.29
C HIS A 51 6.26 15.21 2.85
N LEU A 52 7.37 14.65 2.33
CA LEU A 52 7.92 13.35 2.74
C LEU A 52 8.47 13.33 4.18
N GLU A 53 8.84 14.49 4.73
CA GLU A 53 9.26 14.64 6.13
C GLU A 53 8.10 14.46 7.12
N THR A 54 6.86 14.64 6.65
CA THR A 54 5.67 14.49 7.48
C THR A 54 5.04 13.10 7.35
N SER A 55 4.34 12.67 8.40
CA SER A 55 3.48 11.49 8.27
C SER A 55 2.32 11.80 7.32
N VAL A 56 1.84 10.79 6.58
CA VAL A 56 0.77 10.99 5.59
C VAL A 56 -0.52 11.58 6.20
N TYR A 57 -0.81 11.27 7.46
CA TYR A 57 -1.96 11.81 8.20
C TYR A 57 -1.78 13.29 8.60
N ASP A 58 -0.58 13.84 8.51
CA ASP A 58 -0.29 15.26 8.76
C ASP A 58 -0.11 16.05 7.46
N ALA A 59 -0.02 15.38 6.30
CA ALA A 59 0.29 16.00 5.01
C ALA A 59 -0.78 16.99 4.53
N TRP A 60 -2.01 16.91 5.05
CA TRP A 60 -3.07 17.86 4.73
C TRP A 60 -2.81 19.27 5.29
N LYS A 61 -2.00 19.39 6.34
CA LYS A 61 -1.72 20.67 7.02
C LYS A 61 -1.05 21.71 6.12
N PHE A 62 -0.42 21.27 5.04
CA PHE A 62 0.17 22.16 4.04
C PHE A 62 -0.86 22.88 3.17
N TYR A 63 -2.14 22.48 3.19
CA TYR A 63 -3.19 23.04 2.33
C TYR A 63 -4.29 23.77 3.12
N GLY A 64 -4.08 24.01 4.42
CA GLY A 64 -5.01 24.75 5.28
C GLY A 64 -5.81 23.83 6.21
N ASP A 65 -7.10 24.12 6.35
CA ASP A 65 -7.98 23.41 7.28
C ASP A 65 -8.20 21.94 6.87
N MET A 66 -8.52 21.10 7.85
CA MET A 66 -8.80 19.69 7.58
C MET A 66 -10.08 19.54 6.74
N SER A 67 -9.90 19.10 5.51
CA SER A 67 -10.97 18.68 4.59
C SER A 67 -10.54 17.39 3.90
N ASP A 68 -11.50 16.62 3.37
CA ASP A 68 -11.18 15.41 2.62
C ASP A 68 -10.31 15.72 1.39
N ASP A 69 -10.58 16.86 0.71
CA ASP A 69 -9.75 17.36 -0.40
C ASP A 69 -8.29 17.60 0.04
N ASN A 70 -8.07 18.28 1.16
CA ASN A 70 -6.72 18.56 1.66
C ASN A 70 -5.98 17.29 2.12
N ILE A 71 -6.70 16.30 2.68
CA ILE A 71 -6.15 14.97 2.98
C ILE A 71 -5.68 14.28 1.71
N ILE A 72 -6.50 14.27 0.66
CA ILE A 72 -6.13 13.65 -0.61
C ILE A 72 -4.99 14.42 -1.29
N ARG A 73 -4.98 15.76 -1.27
CA ARG A 73 -3.87 16.57 -1.82
C ARG A 73 -2.54 16.24 -1.15
N GLY A 74 -2.49 16.19 0.18
CA GLY A 74 -1.27 15.81 0.91
C GLY A 74 -0.84 14.37 0.67
N TYR A 75 -1.80 13.44 0.58
CA TYR A 75 -1.53 12.06 0.20
C TYR A 75 -0.91 11.97 -1.21
N LEU A 76 -1.49 12.66 -2.20
CA LEU A 76 -1.04 12.62 -3.60
C LEU A 76 0.34 13.26 -3.79
N ASP A 77 0.65 14.34 -3.07
CA ASP A 77 1.97 14.97 -3.17
C ASP A 77 3.08 14.11 -2.55
N GLN A 78 2.79 13.34 -1.49
CA GLN A 78 3.71 12.29 -1.03
C GLN A 78 3.75 11.09 -1.99
N ALA A 79 2.61 10.69 -2.57
CA ALA A 79 2.52 9.55 -3.47
C ALA A 79 3.38 9.73 -4.73
N ARG A 80 3.43 10.94 -5.30
CA ARG A 80 4.10 11.22 -6.58
C ARG A 80 5.57 10.72 -6.64
N PRO A 81 6.49 11.14 -5.76
CA PRO A 81 7.86 10.63 -5.79
C PRO A 81 7.97 9.14 -5.42
N ILE A 82 7.13 8.67 -4.49
CA ILE A 82 7.16 7.27 -4.02
C ILE A 82 6.70 6.31 -5.12
N MET A 83 5.60 6.62 -5.80
CA MET A 83 5.08 5.86 -6.94
C MET A 83 6.08 5.86 -8.10
N GLY A 84 6.75 6.98 -8.36
CA GLY A 84 7.85 7.03 -9.31
C GLY A 84 8.98 6.06 -8.96
N GLY A 85 9.36 5.97 -7.68
CA GLY A 85 10.32 4.98 -7.19
C GLY A 85 9.83 3.54 -7.33
N ILE A 86 8.58 3.26 -6.96
CA ILE A 86 7.94 1.93 -7.09
C ILE A 86 7.95 1.46 -8.56
N ASN A 87 7.61 2.34 -9.50
CA ASN A 87 7.66 2.02 -10.94
C ASN A 87 9.08 1.58 -11.36
N ARG A 88 10.12 2.28 -10.89
CA ARG A 88 11.52 1.92 -11.18
C ARG A 88 11.92 0.58 -10.58
N VAL A 89 11.49 0.29 -9.35
CA VAL A 89 11.78 -0.99 -8.68
C VAL A 89 11.11 -2.15 -9.43
N ILE A 90 9.84 -2.02 -9.80
CA ILE A 90 9.12 -3.03 -10.57
C ILE A 90 9.75 -3.22 -11.96
N ALA A 91 10.11 -2.13 -12.63
CA ALA A 91 10.79 -2.17 -13.93
C ALA A 91 12.11 -2.96 -13.86
N ARG A 92 12.90 -2.74 -12.81
CA ARG A 92 14.14 -3.49 -12.56
C ARG A 92 13.86 -4.97 -12.35
N ALA A 93 12.90 -5.31 -11.49
CA ALA A 93 12.58 -6.70 -11.20
C ALA A 93 12.14 -7.46 -12.46
N LEU A 94 11.32 -6.82 -13.29
CA LEU A 94 10.89 -7.37 -14.58
C LEU A 94 12.04 -7.52 -15.58
N ALA A 95 12.93 -6.52 -15.67
CA ALA A 95 14.11 -6.60 -16.54
C ALA A 95 15.08 -7.72 -16.11
N ASN A 96 15.18 -7.99 -14.81
CA ASN A 96 16.08 -9.00 -14.26
C ASN A 96 15.45 -10.40 -14.13
N GLY A 97 14.15 -10.56 -14.40
CA GLY A 97 13.46 -11.83 -14.17
C GLY A 97 13.31 -12.18 -12.69
N GLU A 98 13.25 -11.18 -11.80
CA GLU A 98 13.13 -11.35 -10.35
C GLU A 98 11.66 -11.36 -9.93
N ASP A 99 11.32 -12.22 -8.97
CA ASP A 99 10.03 -12.20 -8.31
C ASP A 99 10.01 -11.18 -7.17
N LEU A 100 8.89 -10.49 -6.99
CA LEU A 100 8.81 -9.34 -6.09
C LEU A 100 7.39 -9.13 -5.57
N ILE A 101 7.27 -8.92 -4.27
CA ILE A 101 6.07 -8.38 -3.64
C ILE A 101 6.39 -6.99 -3.11
N ILE A 102 5.60 -5.99 -3.51
CA ILE A 102 5.63 -4.65 -2.93
C ILE A 102 4.34 -4.44 -2.16
N GLU A 103 4.45 -3.91 -0.94
CA GLU A 103 3.30 -3.47 -0.15
C GLU A 103 3.42 -1.98 0.16
N SER A 104 2.32 -1.23 0.01
CA SER A 104 2.36 0.23 0.06
C SER A 104 1.07 0.84 0.60
N LEU A 105 1.24 1.92 1.37
CA LEU A 105 0.14 2.84 1.66
C LEU A 105 -0.27 3.62 0.41
N TYR A 106 0.72 4.01 -0.40
CA TYR A 106 0.54 4.75 -1.64
C TYR A 106 0.15 3.78 -2.74
N PHE A 107 -1.10 3.91 -3.19
CA PHE A 107 -1.67 3.11 -4.26
C PHE A 107 -2.51 4.03 -5.13
N VAL A 108 -1.86 4.61 -6.14
CA VAL A 108 -2.50 5.54 -7.07
C VAL A 108 -2.30 4.98 -8.49
N PRO A 109 -3.27 4.21 -9.02
CA PRO A 109 -3.19 3.59 -10.35
C PRO A 109 -2.81 4.55 -11.48
N ASP A 110 -3.22 5.81 -11.40
CA ASP A 110 -2.88 6.83 -12.40
C ASP A 110 -1.39 7.24 -12.39
N MET A 111 -0.67 6.90 -11.32
CA MET A 111 0.78 7.11 -11.21
C MET A 111 1.57 5.83 -11.54
N MET A 112 0.91 4.73 -11.93
CA MET A 112 1.57 3.48 -12.31
C MET A 112 1.88 3.47 -13.81
N ASP A 113 3.10 3.07 -14.16
CA ASP A 113 3.48 2.92 -15.57
C ASP A 113 2.66 1.80 -16.24
N GLU A 114 2.40 1.91 -17.55
CA GLU A 114 1.66 0.91 -18.31
C GLU A 114 2.28 -0.49 -18.20
N MET A 115 3.62 -0.55 -18.14
CA MET A 115 4.35 -1.78 -17.91
C MET A 115 3.98 -2.41 -16.56
N VAL A 116 3.85 -1.63 -15.48
CA VAL A 116 3.41 -2.14 -14.17
C VAL A 116 1.98 -2.67 -14.28
N LEU A 117 1.06 -1.89 -14.85
CA LEU A 117 -0.35 -2.26 -15.00
C LEU A 117 -0.53 -3.57 -15.78
N LYS A 118 0.33 -3.85 -16.76
CA LYS A 118 0.29 -5.08 -17.57
C LYS A 118 0.97 -6.28 -16.93
N ASN A 119 1.99 -6.05 -16.10
CA ASN A 119 2.90 -7.11 -15.67
C ASN A 119 2.82 -7.47 -14.18
N ALA A 120 2.19 -6.64 -13.35
CA ALA A 120 2.03 -6.88 -11.93
C ALA A 120 0.60 -7.29 -11.59
N PHE A 121 0.46 -8.21 -10.63
CA PHE A 121 -0.81 -8.43 -9.96
C PHE A 121 -1.07 -7.28 -8.99
N LEU A 122 -2.07 -6.47 -9.30
CA LEU A 122 -2.47 -5.31 -8.48
C LEU A 122 -3.62 -5.70 -7.57
N ALA A 123 -3.49 -5.43 -6.28
CA ALA A 123 -4.54 -5.68 -5.30
C ALA A 123 -4.59 -4.54 -4.27
N TYR A 124 -5.80 -4.18 -3.85
CA TYR A 124 -5.98 -3.25 -2.74
C TYR A 124 -6.69 -3.95 -1.59
N VAL A 125 -6.05 -3.97 -0.41
CA VAL A 125 -6.61 -4.54 0.82
C VAL A 125 -7.17 -3.43 1.70
N TYR A 126 -8.33 -3.69 2.30
CA TYR A 126 -9.05 -2.68 3.08
C TYR A 126 -9.83 -3.31 4.24
N ILE A 127 -10.42 -2.49 5.11
CA ILE A 127 -11.35 -2.92 6.17
C ILE A 127 -12.62 -2.11 6.03
N ASP A 128 -13.77 -2.78 5.89
CA ASP A 128 -15.08 -2.15 5.83
C ASP A 128 -15.44 -1.56 7.21
N ASP A 129 -15.41 -2.40 8.26
CA ASP A 129 -15.75 -2.03 9.64
C ASP A 129 -14.76 -1.01 10.27
N PRO A 130 -15.20 0.24 10.55
CA PRO A 130 -14.37 1.26 11.18
C PRO A 130 -13.87 0.88 12.58
N ASP A 131 -14.66 0.16 13.36
CA ASP A 131 -14.30 -0.21 14.74
C ASP A 131 -13.25 -1.31 14.73
N LEU A 132 -13.39 -2.29 13.84
CA LEU A 132 -12.34 -3.27 13.58
C LEU A 132 -11.05 -2.60 13.07
N HIS A 133 -11.17 -1.61 12.18
CA HIS A 133 -10.00 -0.88 11.67
C HIS A 133 -9.28 -0.14 12.81
N ARG A 134 -10.03 0.53 13.68
CA ARG A 134 -9.49 1.17 14.90
C ARG A 134 -8.75 0.17 15.78
N SER A 135 -9.40 -0.94 16.13
CA SER A 135 -8.80 -1.99 16.97
C SER A 135 -7.50 -2.53 16.38
N ARG A 136 -7.45 -2.79 15.06
CA ARG A 136 -6.22 -3.28 14.41
C ARG A 136 -5.10 -2.24 14.35
N LEU A 137 -5.43 -0.95 14.30
CA LEU A 137 -4.43 0.12 14.42
C LEU A 137 -3.81 0.14 15.82
N GLU A 138 -4.62 -0.04 16.85
CA GLU A 138 -4.19 -0.10 18.25
C GLU A 138 -3.31 -1.33 18.51
N ASP A 139 -3.72 -2.49 17.99
CA ASP A 139 -3.02 -3.77 18.17
C ASP A 139 -1.74 -3.91 17.34
N ARG A 140 -1.45 -2.98 16.43
CA ARG A 140 -0.29 -3.07 15.51
C ARG A 140 1.05 -3.18 16.23
N ILE A 141 1.16 -2.64 17.45
CA ILE A 141 2.33 -2.77 18.34
C ILE A 141 2.71 -4.24 18.54
N ASN A 142 1.71 -5.12 18.63
CA ASN A 142 1.90 -6.53 18.99
C ASN A 142 2.45 -7.37 17.83
N TYR A 143 2.34 -6.90 16.58
CA TYR A 143 2.64 -7.71 15.40
C TYR A 143 3.80 -7.16 14.56
N THR A 144 3.76 -5.87 14.20
CA THR A 144 4.65 -5.34 13.16
C THR A 144 5.43 -4.10 13.60
N HIS A 145 4.90 -3.28 14.51
CA HIS A 145 5.47 -1.95 14.83
C HIS A 145 5.55 -1.73 16.35
N ARG A 146 6.39 -2.52 17.02
CA ARG A 146 6.54 -2.54 18.50
C ARG A 146 6.81 -1.18 19.15
N ASN A 147 7.41 -0.24 18.42
CA ASN A 147 7.78 1.09 18.91
C ASN A 147 6.85 2.22 18.42
N SER A 148 5.74 1.90 17.74
CA SER A 148 4.79 2.89 17.23
C SER A 148 3.50 2.86 18.06
N PRO A 149 3.19 3.90 18.85
CA PRO A 149 1.97 3.90 19.67
C PRO A 149 0.72 3.75 18.80
N GLY A 150 0.05 2.60 18.85
CA GLY A 150 -1.16 2.32 18.07
C GLY A 150 -2.29 3.32 18.34
N SER A 151 -2.38 3.83 19.57
CA SER A 151 -3.33 4.89 19.96
C SER A 151 -3.13 6.19 19.16
N ARG A 152 -1.89 6.54 18.81
CA ARG A 152 -1.61 7.70 17.94
C ARG A 152 -2.17 7.46 16.54
N LEU A 153 -2.00 6.27 15.98
CA LEU A 153 -2.50 5.96 14.64
C LEU A 153 -4.04 5.91 14.62
N ALA A 154 -4.65 5.36 15.66
CA ALA A 154 -6.11 5.28 15.80
C ALA A 154 -6.77 6.67 15.94
N ALA A 155 -6.05 7.67 16.46
CA ALA A 155 -6.51 9.05 16.47
C ALA A 155 -6.60 9.67 15.06
N HIS A 156 -5.86 9.12 14.08
CA HIS A 156 -5.86 9.56 12.68
C HIS A 156 -6.69 8.64 11.76
N LEU A 157 -7.66 7.91 12.32
CA LEU A 157 -8.51 7.01 11.56
C LEU A 157 -9.28 7.74 10.45
N LYS A 158 -9.70 8.98 10.68
CA LYS A 158 -10.40 9.79 9.67
C LYS A 158 -9.54 9.94 8.42
N GLU A 159 -8.31 10.42 8.58
CA GLU A 159 -7.35 10.64 7.49
C GLU A 159 -7.07 9.35 6.72
N TYR A 160 -6.86 8.24 7.44
CA TYR A 160 -6.64 6.94 6.81
C TYR A 160 -7.86 6.44 6.03
N ARG A 161 -9.08 6.59 6.57
CA ARG A 161 -10.28 6.14 5.87
C ARG A 161 -10.59 7.01 4.65
N THR A 162 -10.39 8.33 4.72
CA THR A 162 -10.47 9.21 3.55
C THR A 162 -9.51 8.77 2.44
N ILE A 163 -8.25 8.44 2.77
CA ILE A 163 -7.27 7.91 1.80
C ILE A 163 -7.67 6.52 1.26
N MET A 164 -8.21 5.67 2.12
CA MET A 164 -8.69 4.33 1.75
C MET A 164 -9.82 4.42 0.74
N ASP A 165 -10.83 5.25 0.99
CA ASP A 165 -11.97 5.45 0.10
C ASP A 165 -11.51 5.96 -1.27
N TYR A 166 -10.65 6.99 -1.29
CA TYR A 166 -10.03 7.48 -2.53
C TYR A 166 -9.30 6.37 -3.30
N SER A 167 -8.45 5.60 -2.63
CA SER A 167 -7.66 4.55 -3.29
C SER A 167 -8.54 3.41 -3.81
N MET A 168 -9.60 3.08 -3.10
CA MET A 168 -10.59 2.08 -3.52
C MET A 168 -11.35 2.55 -4.76
N ASP A 169 -11.73 3.82 -4.84
CA ASP A 169 -12.38 4.39 -6.03
C ASP A 169 -11.45 4.37 -7.24
N MET A 170 -10.18 4.74 -7.05
CA MET A 170 -9.18 4.63 -8.11
C MET A 170 -8.97 3.17 -8.57
N ALA A 171 -8.93 2.23 -7.62
CA ALA A 171 -8.81 0.81 -7.93
C ALA A 171 -10.02 0.28 -8.71
N ARG A 172 -11.25 0.62 -8.29
CA ARG A 172 -12.50 0.26 -8.99
C ARG A 172 -12.50 0.81 -10.42
N GLY A 173 -12.14 2.09 -10.59
CA GLY A 173 -12.07 2.75 -11.89
C GLY A 173 -11.10 2.08 -12.88
N ARG A 174 -10.13 1.30 -12.37
CA ARG A 174 -9.17 0.54 -13.18
C ARG A 174 -9.41 -0.97 -13.19
N GLY A 175 -10.49 -1.45 -12.59
CA GLY A 175 -10.80 -2.88 -12.51
C GLY A 175 -9.83 -3.68 -11.63
N ILE A 176 -9.13 -3.01 -10.70
CA ILE A 176 -8.20 -3.64 -9.76
C ILE A 176 -9.00 -4.33 -8.63
N GLY A 177 -8.55 -5.51 -8.21
CA GLY A 177 -9.21 -6.29 -7.17
C GLY A 177 -9.19 -5.60 -5.79
N LEU A 178 -10.37 -5.52 -5.17
CA LEU A 178 -10.54 -5.09 -3.78
C LEU A 178 -10.74 -6.30 -2.86
N TYR A 179 -10.01 -6.32 -1.75
CA TYR A 179 -9.96 -7.43 -0.80
C TYR A 179 -10.25 -6.91 0.62
N SER A 180 -11.51 -7.07 1.06
CA SER A 180 -11.90 -6.77 2.44
C SER A 180 -11.20 -7.74 3.37
N THR A 181 -10.56 -7.22 4.41
CA THR A 181 -9.82 -7.99 5.40
C THR A 181 -10.57 -8.13 6.71
N ASP A 182 -11.86 -7.78 6.74
CA ASP A 182 -12.74 -7.99 7.88
C ASP A 182 -12.65 -9.46 8.34
N ASP A 183 -12.84 -10.39 7.40
CA ASP A 183 -12.35 -11.76 7.50
C ASP A 183 -10.93 -11.88 6.92
N TYR A 184 -9.93 -11.76 7.79
CA TYR A 184 -8.52 -11.81 7.41
C TYR A 184 -8.12 -13.16 6.77
N ALA A 185 -8.69 -14.28 7.24
CA ALA A 185 -8.33 -15.60 6.77
C ALA A 185 -8.86 -15.85 5.35
N LEU A 186 -10.09 -15.42 5.09
CA LEU A 186 -10.69 -15.45 3.75
C LEU A 186 -9.94 -14.52 2.79
N ALA A 187 -9.65 -13.29 3.22
CA ALA A 187 -8.99 -12.28 2.39
C ALA A 187 -7.62 -12.73 1.88
N ARG A 188 -6.76 -13.19 2.79
CA ARG A 188 -5.40 -13.65 2.44
C ARG A 188 -5.42 -14.86 1.51
N GLN A 189 -6.39 -15.77 1.68
CA GLN A 189 -6.50 -16.96 0.87
C GLN A 189 -7.00 -16.62 -0.54
N ARG A 190 -8.03 -15.78 -0.64
CA ARG A 190 -8.55 -15.29 -1.92
C ARG A 190 -7.45 -14.55 -2.70
N LEU A 191 -6.67 -13.69 -2.03
CA LEU A 191 -5.59 -12.94 -2.68
C LEU A 191 -4.48 -13.89 -3.18
N LEU A 192 -4.11 -14.91 -2.39
CA LEU A 192 -3.16 -15.95 -2.81
C LEU A 192 -3.66 -16.73 -4.05
N ASP A 193 -4.93 -17.14 -4.05
CA ASP A 193 -5.51 -17.92 -5.14
C ASP A 193 -5.63 -17.10 -6.44
N ASP A 194 -6.03 -15.84 -6.32
CA ASP A 194 -6.11 -14.92 -7.46
C ASP A 194 -4.71 -14.60 -8.02
N PHE A 195 -3.70 -14.47 -7.15
CA PHE A 195 -2.33 -14.29 -7.59
C PHE A 195 -1.76 -15.50 -8.31
N ARG A 196 -2.02 -16.72 -7.81
CA ARG A 196 -1.62 -17.97 -8.50
C ARG A 196 -2.24 -18.05 -9.89
N LYS A 197 -3.55 -17.77 -10.01
CA LYS A 197 -4.24 -17.70 -11.31
C LYS A 197 -3.65 -16.64 -12.24
N PHE A 198 -3.21 -15.49 -11.70
CA PHE A 198 -2.54 -14.46 -12.48
C PHE A 198 -1.19 -14.97 -13.02
N VAL A 199 -0.39 -15.61 -12.17
CA VAL A 199 0.92 -16.18 -12.56
C VAL A 199 0.76 -17.29 -13.61
N ASP A 200 -0.18 -18.21 -13.42
CA ASP A 200 -0.40 -19.37 -14.29
C ASP A 200 -0.88 -19.00 -15.71
N ARG A 201 -1.43 -17.79 -15.90
CA ARG A 201 -1.92 -17.30 -17.20
C ARG A 201 -0.81 -16.68 -18.07
N ARG A 202 0.43 -16.61 -17.60
CA ARG A 202 1.52 -15.88 -18.27
C ARG A 202 2.62 -16.77 -18.82
#